data_AF-A0A0S3TBY5-F1
#
_entry.id   AF-A0A0S3TBY5-F1
#
_cell.length_a   1.000
_cell.length_b   1.000
_cell.length_c   1.000
_cell.angle_alpha   90.00
_cell.angle_beta   90.00
_cell.angle_gamma   90.00
#
_symmetry.space_group_name_H-M   'P 1'
#
loop_
_entity.id
_entity.type
_entity.pdbx_description
1 polymer ?
#
loop_
_entity_poly.entity_id
_entity_poly.type
_entity_poly.pdbx_seq_one_letter_code
_entity_poly.pdbx_strand_id
1 'polypeptide(L)'
;MESERPNTTIETYEHQHQLQQEDDDEEEEEEEENNEILKRRISSHPLYGLLVEAHLDCLKVGDISNLQRELKIDQMQATEKQNLGMFSQSELDLFMEAYCLALGKLKEAMVEPQQKSMAFINNMHSQLREITNPTLPAPSSEPAPPSASSSHCKFSIN
;
A
#
# COMPACT_ATOMS: atom_id res chain seq x y z
N MET A 1 -69.40 29.17 29.90
CA MET A 1 -68.51 28.19 30.55
C MET A 1 -67.79 27.47 29.44
N GLU A 2 -66.72 28.08 28.91
CA GLU A 2 -65.82 27.38 27.98
C GLU A 2 -64.99 26.44 28.84
N SER A 3 -65.23 25.15 28.66
CA SER A 3 -64.50 24.10 29.35
C SER A 3 -63.16 23.95 28.64
N GLU A 4 -62.13 24.61 29.18
CA GLU A 4 -60.73 24.37 28.80
C GLU A 4 -60.43 22.88 29.04
N ARG A 5 -60.33 22.12 27.95
CA ARG A 5 -59.86 20.73 28.02
C ARG A 5 -58.35 20.77 28.32
N PRO A 6 -57.85 19.94 29.25
CA PRO A 6 -56.47 20.02 29.70
C PRO A 6 -55.47 19.70 28.59
N ASN A 7 -54.39 20.47 28.55
CA ASN A 7 -53.24 20.42 27.63
C ASN A 7 -52.35 19.15 27.80
N THR A 8 -52.89 18.09 28.39
CA THR A 8 -52.14 16.90 28.82
C THR A 8 -51.63 16.06 27.65
N THR A 9 -52.33 16.06 26.52
CA THR A 9 -51.93 15.29 25.35
C THR A 9 -50.64 15.85 24.72
N ILE A 10 -50.49 17.17 24.64
CA ILE A 10 -49.31 17.81 24.03
C ILE A 10 -48.08 17.63 24.92
N GLU A 11 -48.20 17.87 26.23
CA GLU A 11 -47.12 17.64 27.19
C GLU A 11 -46.64 16.19 27.22
N THR A 12 -47.53 15.21 27.00
CA THR A 12 -47.14 13.79 26.95
C THR A 12 -46.30 13.48 25.71
N TYR A 13 -46.60 14.08 24.56
CA TYR A 13 -45.81 13.88 23.34
C TYR A 13 -44.45 14.58 23.41
N GLU A 14 -44.39 15.78 23.99
CA GLU A 14 -43.12 16.48 24.21
C GLU A 14 -42.23 15.72 25.20
N HIS A 15 -42.78 15.23 26.30
CA HIS A 15 -42.03 14.42 27.26
C HIS A 15 -41.53 13.11 26.67
N GLN A 16 -42.34 12.46 25.82
CA GLN A 16 -41.94 11.21 25.15
C GLN A 16 -40.85 11.45 24.10
N HIS A 17 -40.88 12.56 23.38
CA HIS A 17 -39.82 12.95 22.45
C HIS A 17 -38.54 13.37 23.17
N GLN A 18 -38.65 14.01 24.34
CA GLN A 18 -37.49 14.38 25.17
C GLN A 18 -36.77 13.14 25.72
N LEU A 19 -37.52 12.15 26.24
CA LEU A 19 -36.96 10.88 26.73
C LEU A 19 -36.28 10.09 25.60
N GLN A 20 -36.89 10.08 24.41
CA GLN A 20 -36.35 9.37 23.25
C GLN A 20 -35.06 10.03 22.73
N GLN A 21 -34.96 11.36 22.84
CA GLN A 21 -33.74 12.10 22.54
C GLN A 21 -32.65 11.90 23.60
N GLU A 22 -33.02 11.83 24.88
CA GLU A 22 -32.09 11.51 25.98
C GLU A 22 -31.55 10.08 25.84
N ASP A 23 -32.39 9.10 25.50
CA ASP A 23 -31.98 7.71 25.22
C ASP A 23 -31.01 7.64 24.02
N ASP A 24 -31.31 8.37 22.92
CA ASP A 24 -30.44 8.42 21.73
C ASP A 24 -29.09 9.08 22.03
N ASP A 25 -29.07 10.17 22.82
CA ASP A 25 -27.85 10.88 23.22
C ASP A 25 -26.98 10.02 24.17
N GLU A 26 -27.58 9.29 25.11
CA GLU A 26 -26.88 8.35 26.00
C GLU A 26 -26.24 7.17 25.22
N GLU A 27 -26.94 6.62 24.22
CA GLU A 27 -26.39 5.56 23.35
C GLU A 27 -25.17 6.04 22.55
N GLU A 28 -25.20 7.27 22.01
CA GLU A 28 -24.07 7.86 21.29
C GLU A 28 -22.85 8.08 22.20
N GLU A 29 -23.05 8.58 23.42
CA GLU A 29 -21.97 8.75 24.40
C GLU A 29 -21.32 7.41 24.81
N GLU A 30 -22.13 6.36 25.03
CA GLU A 30 -21.62 5.01 25.31
C GLU A 30 -20.82 4.42 24.14
N GLU A 31 -21.28 4.64 22.90
CA GLU A 31 -20.55 4.21 21.70
C GLU A 31 -19.20 4.93 21.57
N GLU A 32 -19.16 6.24 21.82
CA GLU A 32 -17.91 7.02 21.81
C GLU A 32 -16.93 6.52 22.88
N GLU A 33 -17.39 6.30 24.10
CA GLU A 33 -16.54 5.78 25.18
C GLU A 33 -15.97 4.40 24.82
N ASN A 34 -16.82 3.50 24.32
CA ASN A 34 -16.40 2.17 23.87
C ASN A 34 -15.36 2.23 22.75
N ASN A 35 -15.52 3.15 21.80
CA ASN A 35 -14.55 3.39 20.74
C ASN A 35 -13.21 3.90 21.29
N GLU A 36 -13.20 4.82 22.24
CA GLU A 36 -11.98 5.32 22.87
C GLU A 36 -11.27 4.23 23.69
N ILE A 37 -12.02 3.37 24.39
CA ILE A 37 -11.47 2.20 25.08
C ILE A 37 -10.81 1.25 24.08
N LEU A 38 -11.47 0.95 22.97
CA LEU A 38 -10.92 0.06 21.95
C LEU A 38 -9.67 0.66 21.30
N LYS A 39 -9.69 1.95 20.92
CA LYS A 39 -8.50 2.66 20.39
C LYS A 39 -7.34 2.59 21.37
N ARG A 40 -7.59 2.78 22.67
CA ARG A 40 -6.57 2.62 23.71
C ARG A 40 -6.03 1.19 23.76
N ARG A 41 -6.90 0.18 23.74
CA ARG A 41 -6.49 -1.23 23.73
C ARG A 41 -5.60 -1.54 22.52
N ILE A 42 -6.03 -1.15 21.32
CA ILE A 42 -5.26 -1.32 20.07
C ILE A 42 -3.90 -0.62 20.16
N SER A 43 -3.88 0.66 20.53
CA SER A 43 -2.62 1.45 20.59
C SER A 43 -1.65 0.98 21.67
N SER A 44 -2.14 0.39 22.75
CA SER A 44 -1.31 -0.20 23.83
C SER A 44 -0.88 -1.64 23.57
N HIS A 45 -1.38 -2.27 22.49
CA HIS A 45 -1.14 -3.67 22.20
C HIS A 45 0.33 -3.94 21.81
N PRO A 46 0.98 -5.02 22.28
CA PRO A 46 2.39 -5.32 21.97
C PRO A 46 2.70 -5.41 20.46
N LEU A 47 1.73 -5.87 19.66
CA LEU A 47 1.87 -5.98 18.20
C LEU A 47 1.58 -4.68 17.43
N TYR A 48 1.12 -3.60 18.09
CA TYR A 48 0.72 -2.38 17.40
C TYR A 48 1.86 -1.76 16.57
N GLY A 49 3.08 -1.73 17.12
CA GLY A 49 4.26 -1.25 16.39
C GLY A 49 4.54 -2.06 15.12
N LEU A 50 4.48 -3.39 15.22
CA LEU A 50 4.67 -4.29 14.07
C LEU A 50 3.59 -4.10 13.01
N LEU A 51 2.34 -3.94 13.44
CA LEU A 51 1.20 -3.71 12.57
C LEU A 51 1.36 -2.41 11.77
N VAL A 52 1.75 -1.33 12.44
CA VAL A 52 2.03 -0.03 11.80
C VAL A 52 3.19 -0.16 10.81
N GLU A 53 4.28 -0.81 11.19
CA GLU A 53 5.42 -1.03 10.31
C GLU A 53 5.04 -1.81 9.04
N ALA A 54 4.34 -2.95 9.20
CA ALA A 54 3.87 -3.76 8.09
C ALA A 54 2.93 -2.96 7.15
N HIS A 55 2.10 -2.08 7.72
CA HIS A 55 1.21 -1.23 6.93
C HIS A 55 1.98 -0.19 6.13
N LEU A 56 2.96 0.49 6.76
CA LEU A 56 3.81 1.48 6.08
C LEU A 56 4.64 0.84 4.96
N ASP A 57 5.12 -0.38 5.17
CA ASP A 57 5.83 -1.14 4.14
C ASP A 57 4.94 -1.41 2.91
N CYS A 58 3.67 -1.76 3.11
CA CYS A 58 2.71 -1.92 2.02
C CYS A 58 2.51 -0.60 1.26
N LEU A 59 2.31 0.51 1.97
CA LEU A 59 2.14 1.83 1.33
C LEU A 59 3.37 2.24 0.52
N LYS A 60 4.57 1.94 1.02
CA LYS A 60 5.83 2.21 0.34
C LYS A 60 5.99 1.38 -0.93
N VAL A 61 5.71 0.08 -0.87
CA VAL A 61 5.78 -0.80 -2.05
C VAL A 61 4.72 -0.40 -3.09
N GLY A 62 3.55 0.05 -2.63
CA GLY A 62 2.48 0.53 -3.50
C GLY A 62 2.65 1.93 -4.05
N ASP A 63 3.68 2.67 -3.61
CA ASP A 63 3.85 4.11 -3.86
C ASP A 63 2.63 4.98 -3.46
N ILE A 64 1.75 4.44 -2.60
CA ILE A 64 0.50 5.08 -2.16
C ILE A 64 0.80 6.26 -1.23
N SER A 65 1.92 6.21 -0.50
CA SER A 65 2.38 7.29 0.38
C SER A 65 2.56 8.62 -0.34
N ASN A 66 2.82 8.63 -1.65
CA ASN A 66 2.85 9.85 -2.45
C ASN A 66 1.44 10.29 -2.91
N LEU A 67 0.54 9.34 -3.21
CA LEU A 67 -0.86 9.59 -3.58
C LEU A 67 -1.71 10.12 -2.42
N GLN A 68 -1.39 9.79 -1.17
CA GLN A 68 -2.12 10.28 0.02
C GLN A 68 -2.10 11.81 0.18
N ARG A 69 -1.15 12.53 -0.45
CA ARG A 69 -1.21 13.99 -0.51
C ARG A 69 -2.31 14.50 -1.45
N GLU A 70 -2.66 13.72 -2.46
CA GLU A 70 -3.67 14.06 -3.47
C GLU A 70 -5.06 13.53 -3.09
N LEU A 71 -5.12 12.35 -2.48
CA LEU A 71 -6.32 11.78 -1.89
C LEU A 71 -6.41 12.24 -0.43
N LYS A 72 -7.16 13.30 -0.17
CA LYS A 72 -7.73 13.51 1.16
C LYS A 72 -8.52 12.25 1.47
N ILE A 73 -7.94 11.36 2.29
CA ILE A 73 -8.68 10.26 2.87
C ILE A 73 -9.69 10.96 3.77
N ASP A 74 -10.88 11.22 3.22
CA ASP A 74 -12.04 11.54 4.01
C ASP A 74 -12.07 10.45 5.07
N GLN A 75 -12.01 10.90 6.32
CA GLN A 75 -12.14 10.05 7.49
C GLN A 75 -13.41 9.25 7.22
N MET A 76 -13.27 7.98 6.81
CA MET A 76 -14.40 7.10 6.58
C MET A 76 -15.12 7.06 7.92
N GLN A 77 -16.18 7.84 8.04
CA GLN A 77 -17.11 7.71 9.14
C GLN A 77 -17.67 6.32 8.94
N ALA A 78 -17.16 5.37 9.72
CA ALA A 78 -17.68 4.03 9.76
C ALA A 78 -19.08 4.15 10.37
N THR A 79 -20.08 4.39 9.53
CA THR A 79 -21.50 4.39 9.89
C THR A 79 -21.99 2.95 10.02
N GLU A 80 -21.33 2.19 10.89
CA GLU A 80 -21.84 0.92 11.38
C GLU A 80 -21.80 1.01 12.89
N LYS A 81 -22.99 1.24 13.49
CA LYS A 81 -23.26 1.15 14.93
C LYS A 81 -22.98 -0.28 15.40
N GLN A 82 -21.72 -0.67 15.45
CA GLN A 82 -21.28 -1.94 16.00
C GLN A 82 -20.65 -1.66 17.35
N ASN A 83 -21.16 -2.32 18.38
CA ASN A 83 -20.67 -2.23 19.74
C ASN A 83 -19.27 -2.88 19.83
N LEU A 84 -18.26 -2.14 19.36
CA LEU A 84 -16.84 -2.51 19.28
C LEU A 84 -16.16 -2.49 20.66
N GLY A 85 -16.86 -2.02 21.71
CA GLY A 85 -16.35 -2.05 23.09
C GLY A 85 -16.22 -3.47 23.66
N MET A 86 -16.89 -4.45 23.07
CA MET A 86 -17.07 -5.78 23.66
C MET A 86 -16.01 -6.81 23.25
N PHE A 87 -14.99 -6.44 22.47
CA PHE A 87 -13.92 -7.38 22.11
C PHE A 87 -13.21 -7.90 23.35
N SER A 88 -13.15 -9.22 23.47
CA SER A 88 -12.28 -9.89 24.43
C SER A 88 -10.81 -9.66 24.05
N GLN A 89 -9.91 -9.75 25.04
CA GLN A 89 -8.48 -9.62 24.77
C GLN A 89 -8.00 -10.65 23.73
N SER A 90 -8.52 -11.88 23.77
CA SER A 90 -8.18 -12.94 22.81
C SER A 90 -8.61 -12.63 21.39
N GLU A 91 -9.75 -11.97 21.19
CA GLU A 91 -10.20 -11.58 19.85
C GLU A 91 -9.35 -10.44 19.29
N LEU A 92 -8.95 -9.50 20.15
CA LEU A 92 -8.02 -8.44 19.76
C LEU A 92 -6.65 -9.04 19.39
N ASP A 93 -6.12 -9.96 20.19
CA ASP A 93 -4.84 -10.63 19.91
C ASP A 93 -4.88 -11.32 18.53
N LEU A 94 -5.94 -12.12 18.28
CA LEU A 94 -6.15 -12.81 17.01
C LEU A 94 -6.27 -11.82 15.83
N PHE A 95 -7.00 -10.72 16.01
CA PHE A 95 -7.12 -9.68 15.01
C PHE A 95 -5.76 -9.08 14.67
N MET A 96 -4.98 -8.68 15.69
CA MET A 96 -3.68 -8.06 15.50
C MET A 96 -2.71 -8.99 14.76
N GLU A 97 -2.69 -10.28 15.09
CA GLU A 97 -1.89 -11.29 14.40
C GLU A 97 -2.34 -11.50 12.95
N ALA A 98 -3.65 -11.71 12.74
CA ALA A 98 -4.21 -11.94 11.42
C ALA A 98 -3.97 -10.74 10.48
N TYR A 99 -4.08 -9.52 11.01
CA TYR A 99 -3.86 -8.30 10.23
C TYR A 99 -2.39 -8.12 9.86
N CYS A 100 -1.45 -8.34 10.79
CA CYS A 100 -0.02 -8.34 10.47
C CYS A 100 0.32 -9.36 9.37
N LEU A 101 -0.23 -10.57 9.47
CA LEU A 101 -0.01 -11.63 8.49
C LEU A 101 -0.61 -11.28 7.11
N ALA A 102 -1.81 -10.69 7.10
CA ALA A 102 -2.45 -10.22 5.87
C ALA A 102 -1.61 -9.13 5.17
N LEU A 103 -1.10 -8.16 5.92
CA LEU A 103 -0.22 -7.12 5.39
C LEU A 103 1.08 -7.70 4.83
N GLY A 104 1.70 -8.67 5.52
CA GLY A 104 2.89 -9.35 5.01
C GLY A 104 2.65 -10.04 3.66
N LYS A 105 1.54 -10.76 3.52
CA LYS A 105 1.14 -11.40 2.25
C LYS A 105 0.84 -10.37 1.16
N LEU A 106 0.18 -9.27 1.50
CA LEU A 106 -0.10 -8.19 0.56
C LEU A 106 1.20 -7.59 0.02
N LYS A 107 2.17 -7.28 0.90
CA LYS A 107 3.49 -6.79 0.53
C LYS A 107 4.18 -7.72 -0.45
N GLU A 108 4.25 -9.02 -0.13
CA GLU A 108 4.87 -10.03 -0.99
C GLU A 108 4.20 -10.09 -2.38
N ALA A 109 2.86 -10.12 -2.41
CA ALA A 109 2.08 -10.15 -3.63
C ALA A 109 2.28 -8.89 -4.51
N MET A 110 2.65 -7.75 -3.92
CA MET A 110 2.98 -6.52 -4.66
C MET A 110 4.43 -6.48 -5.13
N VAL A 111 5.38 -6.93 -4.30
CA VAL A 111 6.81 -6.92 -4.63
C VAL A 111 7.13 -7.91 -5.76
N GLU A 112 6.52 -9.10 -5.75
CA GLU A 112 6.80 -10.17 -6.71
C GLU A 112 6.63 -9.73 -8.19
N PRO A 113 5.48 -9.15 -8.61
CA PRO A 113 5.31 -8.68 -9.99
C PRO A 113 6.21 -7.49 -10.35
N GLN A 114 6.54 -6.62 -9.39
CA GLN A 114 7.47 -5.51 -9.61
C GLN A 114 8.88 -6.02 -9.91
N GLN A 115 9.37 -7.00 -9.13
CA GLN A 115 10.68 -7.62 -9.36
C GLN A 115 10.73 -8.36 -10.69
N LYS A 116 9.69 -9.14 -11.03
CA LYS A 116 9.57 -9.82 -12.33
C LYS A 116 9.64 -8.84 -13.49
N SER A 117 8.92 -7.72 -13.40
CA SER A 117 8.91 -6.69 -14.43
C SER A 117 10.28 -6.01 -14.57
N MET A 118 10.91 -5.66 -13.46
CA MET A 118 12.25 -5.06 -13.44
C MET A 118 13.30 -6.02 -14.06
N ALA A 119 13.24 -7.30 -13.72
CA ALA A 119 14.12 -8.31 -14.29
C ALA A 119 13.93 -8.45 -15.81
N PHE A 120 12.68 -8.48 -16.28
CA PHE A 120 12.37 -8.50 -17.70
C PHE A 120 12.94 -7.27 -18.43
N ILE A 121 12.70 -6.07 -17.91
CA ILE A 121 13.20 -4.81 -18.49
C ILE A 121 14.73 -4.81 -18.57
N ASN A 122 15.41 -5.18 -17.48
CA ASN A 122 16.87 -5.24 -17.43
C ASN A 122 17.44 -6.24 -18.45
N ASN A 123 16.80 -7.39 -18.61
CA ASN A 123 17.16 -8.38 -19.60
C ASN A 123 17.04 -7.83 -21.03
N MET A 124 15.91 -7.17 -21.35
CA MET A 124 15.70 -6.53 -22.65
C MET A 124 16.74 -5.44 -22.94
N HIS A 125 17.03 -4.58 -21.95
CA HIS A 125 18.10 -3.59 -22.10
C HIS A 125 19.48 -4.21 -22.34
N SER A 126 19.78 -5.36 -21.72
CA SER A 126 21.04 -6.06 -21.96
C SER A 126 21.16 -6.56 -23.39
N GLN A 127 20.12 -7.19 -23.92
CA GLN A 127 20.08 -7.67 -25.31
C GLN A 127 20.22 -6.51 -26.30
N LEU A 128 19.52 -5.39 -26.07
CA LEU A 128 19.63 -4.21 -26.94
C LEU A 128 21.03 -3.60 -26.95
N ARG A 129 21.73 -3.57 -25.80
CA ARG A 129 23.11 -3.07 -25.72
C ARG A 129 24.09 -3.97 -26.48
N GLU A 130 23.92 -5.28 -26.42
CA GLU A 130 24.74 -6.23 -27.16
C GLU A 130 24.63 -6.01 -28.67
N ILE A 131 23.41 -5.77 -29.17
CA ILE A 131 23.17 -5.48 -30.58
C ILE A 131 23.76 -4.12 -31.01
N THR A 132 23.69 -3.12 -30.12
CA THR A 132 24.07 -1.72 -30.44
C THR A 132 25.57 -1.45 -30.28
N ASN A 133 26.28 -2.25 -29.50
CA ASN A 133 27.74 -2.22 -29.39
C ASN A 133 28.33 -3.42 -30.16
N PRO A 134 28.35 -3.42 -31.51
CA PRO A 134 29.09 -4.43 -32.23
C PRO A 134 30.56 -4.29 -31.84
N THR A 135 31.11 -5.38 -31.28
CA THR A 135 32.55 -5.59 -31.18
C THR A 135 33.17 -5.24 -32.53
N LEU A 136 33.88 -4.11 -32.61
CA LEU A 136 34.77 -3.82 -33.73
C LEU A 136 35.73 -5.02 -33.82
N PRO A 137 35.73 -5.80 -34.91
CA PRO A 137 36.74 -6.82 -35.07
C PRO A 137 38.09 -6.11 -35.07
N ALA A 138 38.97 -6.50 -34.14
CA ALA A 138 40.36 -6.05 -34.16
C ALA A 138 40.93 -6.32 -35.57
N PRO A 139 41.65 -5.37 -36.19
CA PRO A 139 42.24 -5.60 -37.48
C PRO A 139 43.13 -6.84 -37.39
N SER A 140 42.75 -7.88 -38.14
CA SER A 140 43.45 -9.15 -38.19
C SER A 140 44.93 -8.91 -38.48
N SER A 141 45.80 -9.36 -37.57
CA SER A 141 47.22 -9.49 -37.84
C SER A 141 47.41 -10.50 -38.97
N GLU A 142 47.57 -9.98 -40.18
CA GLU A 142 47.91 -10.70 -41.40
C GLU A 142 49.28 -11.38 -41.21
N PRO A 143 49.43 -12.69 -41.49
CA PRO A 143 50.72 -13.34 -41.42
C PRO A 143 51.59 -12.92 -42.61
N ALA A 144 52.82 -12.51 -42.33
CA ALA A 144 53.79 -12.06 -43.33
C ALA A 144 53.98 -13.10 -44.46
N PRO A 145 54.08 -12.65 -45.74
CA PRO A 145 54.23 -13.56 -46.86
C PRO A 145 55.64 -14.18 -46.91
N PRO A 146 55.81 -15.41 -47.44
CA PRO A 146 57.11 -16.02 -47.61
C PRO A 146 57.91 -15.30 -48.69
N SER A 147 59.18 -15.01 -48.38
CA SER A 147 60.18 -14.42 -49.26
C SER A 147 60.33 -15.21 -50.56
N ALA A 148 59.64 -14.77 -51.61
CA ALA A 148 59.92 -15.21 -52.97
C ALA A 148 61.14 -14.46 -53.49
N SER A 149 62.29 -15.14 -53.46
CA SER A 149 63.45 -14.80 -54.26
C SER A 149 63.05 -14.83 -55.74
N SER A 150 62.93 -13.66 -56.35
CA SER A 150 62.73 -13.52 -57.79
C SER A 150 63.65 -12.41 -58.30
N SER A 151 64.83 -12.84 -58.72
CA SER A 151 65.78 -12.04 -59.47
C SER A 151 65.16 -11.67 -60.82
N HIS A 152 64.75 -10.41 -60.98
CA HIS A 152 64.42 -9.88 -62.29
C HIS A 152 65.48 -8.86 -62.72
N CYS A 153 66.20 -9.26 -63.76
CA CYS A 153 67.24 -8.48 -64.43
C CYS A 153 66.68 -7.18 -65.01
N LYS A 154 67.43 -6.10 -64.81
CA LYS A 154 67.32 -4.83 -65.54
C LYS A 154 67.56 -5.05 -67.03
N PHE A 155 66.71 -4.49 -67.89
CA PHE A 155 67.09 -4.03 -69.23
C PHE A 155 66.27 -2.79 -69.62
N SER A 156 66.88 -2.00 -70.51
CA SER A 156 66.99 -0.54 -70.45
C SER A 156 65.93 0.30 -71.19
N ILE A 157 65.94 1.57 -70.79
CA ILE A 157 65.52 2.79 -71.50
C ILE A 157 65.95 2.79 -72.98
N ASN A 158 65.00 3.02 -73.89
CA ASN A 158 64.95 4.21 -74.75
C ASN A 158 63.55 4.38 -75.36
#